data_AF-A0AAD3D687-F1
#
_entry.id   AF-A0AAD3D687-F1
#
_cell.length_a   1.000
_cell.length_b   1.000
_cell.length_c   1.000
_cell.angle_alpha   90.00
_cell.angle_beta   90.00
_cell.angle_gamma   90.00
#
_symmetry.space_group_name_H-M   'P 1'
#
loop_
_entity.id
_entity.type
_entity.pdbx_description
1 polymer ?
#
loop_
_entity_poly.entity_id
_entity_poly.type
_entity_poly.pdbx_seq_one_letter_code
_entity_poly.pdbx_strand_id
1 'polypeptide(L)'
;MKSTIIVHILTLLSLVIAREPVGDVQLNKDSHWDVGFLDWLSSAYECQRACSLQKDCNSWGYNAHRADRRCHFSNRTTPRADVTCENEITPCSYFGLRSDTFTPSSILSEAMSKASGVCTGELQGEEAFNVASDLNSIIRSHYLDNAFADDIEFTGTVLPAAVESAATILQGETGECYREYTKHIHACKYGSYIFHQLRALLLYNDGNAKRAWPKKRNKFRKKLFNKRKIFIADNGFFTKKSLRSLLTFYNRLDPHLRLDGILYDGPLFATQTVRDAWTCEGSSPNLSVSNRGYNVFKTQVGDSVENGFPTDTPNPPPAADLQMVVTRHEVAHQFDRIMYNRNNDGDTKLYDMFISLKEASKGSDSNWLRSQVGDDYFQGAPQEIIASHIGNQYLHSTTAQLRLAATRFQHPTWTPWEQDSIVEIPTNTHPNHQCSYESKNLGNIATAEECASAALADSGCTGNVIMFPNQYKSWGCRCCKAIDTMPCVTEEQLYIGHESWDIYQYKTPDVKPTCSSTGLPMSWFLFNVELMTPVGSSIVKFYENEVNGKAKTYEVSLGRDAQGRINMLQIANCGTIDITYSQDYIVDSVSENAWTCFIPPE
;
A
#
# COMPACT_ATOMS: atom_id res chain seq x y z
N MET A 1 30.99 35.13 47.82
CA MET A 1 30.47 33.85 47.28
C MET A 1 29.07 33.52 47.83
N LYS A 2 28.07 34.42 47.71
CA LYS A 2 26.67 34.12 48.09
C LYS A 2 25.60 34.72 47.15
N SER A 3 26.00 35.33 46.03
CA SER A 3 25.05 35.96 45.08
C SER A 3 25.01 35.32 43.70
N THR A 4 25.74 34.22 43.47
CA THR A 4 25.83 33.57 42.15
C THR A 4 24.99 32.28 42.05
N ILE A 5 24.44 31.78 43.16
CA ILE A 5 23.67 30.52 43.17
C ILE A 5 22.17 30.76 42.90
N ILE A 6 21.64 31.95 43.16
CA ILE A 6 20.20 32.26 42.95
C ILE A 6 19.87 32.44 41.46
N VAL A 7 20.83 32.82 40.62
CA VAL A 7 20.60 32.98 39.17
C VAL A 7 20.63 31.64 38.43
N HIS A 8 21.21 30.56 38.98
CA HIS A 8 21.21 29.23 38.36
C HIS A 8 20.04 28.32 38.75
N ILE A 9 19.31 28.64 39.83
CA ILE A 9 18.12 27.87 40.22
C ILE A 9 16.84 28.39 39.53
N LEU A 10 16.83 29.66 39.12
CA LEU A 10 15.69 30.25 38.36
C LEU A 10 15.69 29.93 36.86
N THR A 11 16.75 29.33 36.32
CA THR A 11 16.80 28.90 34.89
C THR A 11 16.49 27.42 34.68
N LEU A 12 16.25 26.66 35.76
CA LEU A 12 15.95 25.22 35.72
C LEU A 12 14.50 24.87 36.12
N LEU A 13 13.66 25.88 36.40
CA LEU A 13 12.23 25.76 36.64
C LEU A 13 11.44 26.60 35.62
N SER A 14 11.76 26.47 34.33
CA SER A 14 10.74 26.69 33.31
C SER A 14 9.81 25.48 33.33
N LEU A 15 9.00 25.35 34.39
CA LEU A 15 7.78 24.54 34.27
C LEU A 15 7.03 25.15 33.10
N VAL A 16 6.97 24.41 32.00
CA VAL A 16 6.01 24.67 30.94
C VAL A 16 4.67 24.61 31.64
N ILE A 17 4.08 25.78 31.94
CA ILE A 17 2.74 25.85 32.47
C ILE A 17 1.87 25.30 31.34
N ALA A 18 1.43 24.06 31.50
CA ALA A 18 0.48 23.45 30.59
C ALA A 18 -0.69 24.43 30.48
N ARG A 19 -0.99 24.86 29.25
CA ARG A 19 -2.14 25.75 29.04
C ARG A 19 -3.38 24.95 29.36
N GLU A 20 -4.24 25.54 30.20
CA GLU A 20 -5.53 24.95 30.52
C GLU A 20 -6.56 25.32 29.45
N PRO A 21 -7.47 24.40 29.09
CA PRO A 21 -8.62 24.72 28.24
C PRO A 21 -9.45 25.87 28.82
N VAL A 22 -10.11 26.62 27.94
CA VAL A 22 -10.94 27.77 28.27
C VAL A 22 -12.38 27.32 28.56
N GLY A 23 -12.96 27.82 29.65
CA GLY A 23 -14.34 27.54 30.05
C GLY A 23 -14.50 26.30 30.92
N ASP A 24 -15.74 25.87 31.11
CA ASP A 24 -16.07 24.73 31.99
C ASP A 24 -15.63 23.40 31.35
N VAL A 25 -14.72 22.71 32.03
CA VAL A 25 -14.25 21.37 31.64
C VAL A 25 -14.75 20.34 32.62
N GLN A 26 -15.42 19.32 32.10
CA GLN A 26 -15.87 18.17 32.86
C GLN A 26 -14.80 17.08 32.84
N LEU A 27 -14.46 16.58 34.02
CA LEU A 27 -13.47 15.51 34.20
C LEU A 27 -14.12 14.14 34.02
N ASN A 28 -13.35 13.19 33.51
CA ASN A 28 -13.76 11.78 33.34
C ASN A 28 -15.01 11.60 32.46
N LYS A 29 -15.14 12.45 31.45
CA LYS A 29 -16.20 12.40 30.44
C LYS A 29 -15.57 12.29 29.04
N ASP A 30 -16.25 11.58 28.15
CA ASP A 30 -15.89 11.47 26.73
C ASP A 30 -16.93 12.19 25.85
N SER A 31 -16.49 12.68 24.69
CA SER A 31 -17.37 13.28 23.70
C SER A 31 -17.88 12.24 22.70
N HIS A 32 -18.85 12.66 21.89
CA HIS A 32 -19.17 11.95 20.64
C HIS A 32 -18.07 12.22 19.59
N TRP A 33 -18.04 11.42 18.53
CA TRP A 33 -17.06 11.52 17.44
C TRP A 33 -17.73 11.70 16.06
N ASP A 34 -18.97 12.17 16.05
CA ASP A 34 -19.79 12.33 14.84
C ASP A 34 -19.23 13.39 13.86
N VAL A 35 -18.41 14.33 14.35
CA VAL A 35 -17.67 15.27 13.50
C VAL A 35 -16.31 14.69 13.08
N GLY A 36 -15.70 13.88 13.95
CA GLY A 36 -14.44 13.19 13.67
C GLY A 36 -13.55 13.06 14.90
N PHE A 37 -12.26 12.83 14.65
CA PHE A 37 -11.25 12.76 15.70
C PHE A 37 -9.85 13.13 15.18
N LEU A 38 -8.95 13.49 16.10
CA LEU A 38 -7.52 13.61 15.86
C LEU A 38 -6.74 12.83 16.91
N ASP A 39 -5.73 12.10 16.46
CA ASP A 39 -4.82 11.36 17.33
C ASP A 39 -3.59 12.20 17.68
N TRP A 40 -2.96 11.82 18.79
CA TRP A 40 -1.66 12.32 19.25
C TRP A 40 -1.64 13.79 19.67
N LEU A 41 -2.79 14.40 19.97
CA LEU A 41 -2.79 15.74 20.57
C LEU A 41 -2.17 15.69 21.97
N SER A 42 -1.45 16.75 22.34
CA SER A 42 -0.60 16.73 23.52
C SER A 42 -1.37 17.04 24.81
N SER A 43 -2.51 17.74 24.70
CA SER A 43 -3.31 18.14 25.86
C SER A 43 -4.79 18.40 25.52
N ALA A 44 -5.60 18.54 26.56
CA ALA A 44 -6.99 18.97 26.46
C ALA A 44 -7.15 20.37 25.83
N TYR A 45 -6.20 21.27 26.09
CA TYR A 45 -6.14 22.59 25.47
C TYR A 45 -5.95 22.50 23.94
N GLU A 46 -5.02 21.67 23.47
CA GLU A 46 -4.82 21.45 22.04
C GLU A 46 -6.04 20.78 21.39
N CYS A 47 -6.72 19.88 22.11
CA CYS A 47 -7.98 19.28 21.67
C CYS A 47 -9.10 20.31 21.50
N GLN A 48 -9.25 21.24 22.44
CA GLN A 48 -10.20 22.35 22.32
C GLN A 48 -9.87 23.26 21.14
N ARG A 49 -8.60 23.61 20.95
CA ARG A 49 -8.15 24.41 19.79
C ARG A 49 -8.46 23.73 18.47
N ALA A 50 -8.16 22.44 18.36
CA ALA A 50 -8.45 21.68 17.16
C ALA A 50 -9.95 21.61 16.86
N CYS A 51 -10.81 21.46 17.88
CA CYS A 51 -12.26 21.53 17.73
C CYS A 51 -12.72 22.89 17.17
N SER A 52 -12.14 24.00 17.61
CA SER A 52 -12.49 25.33 17.09
C SER A 52 -12.16 25.53 15.60
N LEU A 53 -11.31 24.68 15.01
CA LEU A 53 -11.00 24.66 13.58
C LEU A 53 -11.93 23.75 12.76
N GLN A 54 -12.77 22.93 13.40
CA GLN A 54 -13.70 22.05 12.70
C GLN A 54 -15.04 22.77 12.50
N LYS A 55 -15.57 22.74 11.27
CA LYS A 55 -16.78 23.47 10.87
C LYS A 55 -17.97 23.18 11.78
N ASP A 56 -18.18 21.90 12.11
CA ASP A 56 -19.38 21.43 12.82
C ASP A 56 -19.11 21.01 14.28
N CYS A 57 -17.91 21.29 14.82
CA CYS A 57 -17.59 20.93 16.20
C CYS A 57 -18.19 21.94 17.19
N ASN A 58 -18.93 21.42 18.18
CA ASN A 58 -19.53 22.14 19.28
C ASN A 58 -18.96 21.69 20.64
N SER A 59 -18.44 20.47 20.73
CA SER A 59 -17.73 19.97 21.91
C SER A 59 -16.61 19.00 21.54
N TRP A 60 -15.70 18.79 22.48
CA TRP A 60 -14.53 17.95 22.33
C TRP A 60 -14.36 17.03 23.53
N GLY A 61 -13.70 15.89 23.30
CA GLY A 61 -13.35 14.91 24.33
C GLY A 61 -11.91 14.46 24.16
N TYR A 62 -11.06 14.68 25.15
CA TYR A 62 -9.65 14.30 25.11
C TYR A 62 -9.35 13.22 26.16
N ASN A 63 -8.70 12.13 25.76
CA ASN A 63 -8.25 11.11 26.70
C ASN A 63 -6.72 11.04 26.75
N ALA A 64 -6.14 11.47 27.87
CA ALA A 64 -4.70 11.58 28.07
C ALA A 64 -4.02 10.21 28.30
N HIS A 65 -4.77 9.19 28.75
CA HIS A 65 -4.22 7.88 29.09
C HIS A 65 -4.31 6.87 27.94
N ARG A 66 -5.08 7.17 26.89
CA ARG A 66 -5.06 6.33 25.68
C ARG A 66 -3.68 6.41 25.03
N ALA A 67 -3.22 5.26 24.54
CA ALA A 67 -1.97 5.18 23.81
C ALA A 67 -1.95 6.14 22.61
N ASP A 68 -3.09 6.34 21.94
CA ASP A 68 -3.24 7.24 20.79
C ASP A 68 -3.51 8.71 21.16
N ARG A 69 -3.72 9.03 22.44
CA ARG A 69 -4.13 10.36 22.94
C ARG A 69 -5.22 11.02 22.08
N ARG A 70 -6.22 10.23 21.68
CA ARG A 70 -7.28 10.66 20.78
C ARG A 70 -8.13 11.80 21.37
N CYS A 71 -8.41 12.77 20.51
CA CYS A 71 -9.36 13.86 20.70
C CYS A 71 -10.57 13.63 19.80
N HIS A 72 -11.75 13.46 20.38
CA HIS A 72 -13.02 13.34 19.65
C HIS A 72 -13.70 14.69 19.45
N PHE A 73 -14.33 14.87 18.30
CA PHE A 73 -15.12 16.06 17.95
C PHE A 73 -16.59 15.71 17.74
N SER A 74 -17.46 16.56 18.26
CA SER A 74 -18.90 16.32 18.32
C SER A 74 -19.68 17.58 17.96
N ASN A 75 -20.77 17.42 17.20
CA ASN A 75 -21.72 18.50 16.96
C ASN A 75 -22.70 18.70 18.12
N ARG A 76 -22.59 17.89 19.17
CA ARG A 76 -23.40 17.98 20.39
C ARG A 76 -22.70 18.80 21.45
N THR A 77 -23.44 19.28 22.42
CA THR A 77 -22.92 20.05 23.57
C THR A 77 -22.91 19.24 24.87
N THR A 78 -23.30 17.98 24.83
CA THR A 78 -23.34 17.07 25.98
C THR A 78 -22.33 15.93 25.82
N PRO A 79 -21.76 15.42 26.93
CA PRO A 79 -20.85 14.29 26.88
C PRO A 79 -21.61 13.01 26.49
N ARG A 80 -20.90 12.09 25.84
CA ARG A 80 -21.44 10.80 25.40
C ARG A 80 -21.54 9.81 26.55
N ALA A 81 -20.50 9.77 27.40
CA ALA A 81 -20.37 8.78 28.45
C ALA A 81 -19.42 9.25 29.56
N ASP A 82 -19.59 8.66 30.73
CA ASP A 82 -18.57 8.63 31.79
C ASP A 82 -17.41 7.70 31.42
N VAL A 83 -16.20 8.09 31.82
CA VAL A 83 -14.96 7.32 31.61
C VAL A 83 -14.40 6.94 32.97
N THR A 84 -14.33 5.64 33.24
CA THR A 84 -13.64 5.14 34.43
C THR A 84 -12.14 5.19 34.20
N CYS A 85 -11.42 5.90 35.06
CA CYS A 85 -9.96 6.00 35.03
C CYS A 85 -9.35 5.01 36.02
N GLU A 86 -8.25 4.34 35.63
CA GLU A 86 -7.57 3.36 36.50
C GLU A 86 -7.04 3.97 37.80
N ASN A 87 -6.76 5.27 37.80
CA ASN A 87 -6.38 6.04 38.98
C ASN A 87 -7.43 7.12 39.25
N GLU A 88 -8.19 6.99 40.34
CA GLU A 88 -9.22 7.96 40.72
C GLU A 88 -8.67 9.36 41.07
N ILE A 89 -7.35 9.49 41.27
CA ILE A 89 -6.70 10.74 41.68
C ILE A 89 -6.43 11.66 40.48
N THR A 90 -6.23 11.11 39.27
CA THR A 90 -5.87 11.90 38.09
C THR A 90 -6.88 11.66 36.97
N PRO A 91 -7.58 12.71 36.51
CA PRO A 91 -8.50 12.58 35.38
C PRO A 91 -7.77 12.04 34.16
N CYS A 92 -8.31 10.99 33.56
CA CYS A 92 -7.76 10.42 32.32
C CYS A 92 -8.48 10.95 31.08
N SER A 93 -9.65 11.57 31.25
CA SER A 93 -10.48 12.11 30.17
C SER A 93 -11.03 13.48 30.55
N TYR A 94 -11.19 14.32 29.53
CA TYR A 94 -11.66 15.69 29.66
C TYR A 94 -12.70 15.95 28.58
N PHE A 95 -13.82 16.55 28.96
CA PHE A 95 -14.86 17.01 28.04
C PHE A 95 -15.03 18.52 28.20
N GLY A 96 -15.12 19.23 27.08
CA GLY A 96 -15.39 20.65 27.10
C GLY A 96 -16.16 21.10 25.87
N LEU A 97 -16.69 22.32 25.94
CA LEU A 97 -17.31 22.97 24.80
C LEU A 97 -16.25 23.62 23.90
N ARG A 98 -16.59 23.82 22.63
CA ARG A 98 -15.83 24.68 21.72
C ARG A 98 -15.68 26.07 22.34
N SER A 99 -14.50 26.68 22.16
CA SER A 99 -14.27 28.06 22.57
C SER A 99 -14.19 28.98 21.35
N ASP A 100 -15.00 30.03 21.33
CA ASP A 100 -14.98 31.07 20.30
C ASP A 100 -13.76 32.00 20.41
N THR A 101 -12.99 31.88 21.51
CA THR A 101 -11.73 32.63 21.67
C THR A 101 -10.64 32.13 20.74
N PHE A 102 -10.74 30.89 20.28
CA PHE A 102 -9.83 30.30 19.30
C PHE A 102 -10.39 30.47 17.89
N THR A 103 -10.00 31.55 17.23
CA THR A 103 -10.34 31.76 15.81
C THR A 103 -9.25 31.18 14.90
N PRO A 104 -9.59 30.77 13.65
CA PRO A 104 -8.59 30.35 12.66
C PRO A 104 -7.47 31.39 12.49
N SER A 105 -7.83 32.68 12.51
CA SER A 105 -6.89 33.80 12.45
C SER A 105 -5.91 33.85 13.61
N SER A 106 -6.40 33.68 14.85
CA SER A 106 -5.56 33.70 16.05
C SER A 106 -4.61 32.50 16.09
N ILE A 107 -5.10 31.31 15.75
CA ILE A 107 -4.32 30.07 15.73
C ILE A 107 -3.24 30.15 14.64
N LEU A 108 -3.59 30.55 13.41
CA LEU A 108 -2.61 30.65 12.32
C LEU A 108 -1.50 31.66 12.65
N SER A 109 -1.89 32.82 13.18
CA SER A 109 -0.93 33.88 13.53
C SER A 109 0.03 33.43 14.62
N GLU A 110 -0.48 32.76 15.67
CA GLU A 110 0.36 32.19 16.74
C GLU A 110 1.31 31.12 16.19
N ALA A 111 0.79 30.17 15.41
CA ALA A 111 1.57 29.08 14.83
C ALA A 111 2.67 29.59 13.91
N MET A 112 2.38 30.59 13.07
CA MET A 112 3.37 31.19 12.17
C MET A 112 4.43 31.99 12.90
N SER A 113 4.05 32.71 13.96
CA SER A 113 4.99 33.43 14.83
C SER A 113 6.00 32.46 15.45
N LYS A 114 5.52 31.37 16.07
CA LYS A 114 6.37 30.33 16.66
C LYS A 114 7.20 29.59 15.62
N ALA A 115 6.63 29.24 14.47
CA ALA A 115 7.32 28.51 13.40
C ALA A 115 8.58 29.23 12.91
N SER A 116 8.69 30.56 13.08
CA SER A 116 9.90 31.31 12.76
C SER A 116 11.13 30.90 13.59
N GLY A 117 10.91 30.40 14.82
CA GLY A 117 11.94 29.93 15.74
C GLY A 117 12.45 28.51 15.47
N VAL A 118 11.94 27.80 14.46
CA VAL A 118 12.33 26.41 14.18
C VAL A 118 13.81 26.28 13.85
N CYS A 119 14.39 27.23 13.11
CA CYS A 119 15.82 27.17 12.73
C CYS A 119 16.77 27.82 13.74
N THR A 120 16.25 28.55 14.74
CA THR A 120 17.03 29.15 15.83
C THR A 120 17.16 28.21 17.03
N GLY A 121 16.38 27.12 17.03
CA GLY A 121 16.30 26.20 18.16
C GLY A 121 15.35 26.63 19.25
N GLU A 122 14.68 27.77 19.09
CA GLU A 122 13.69 28.32 20.04
C GLU A 122 12.40 27.48 20.09
N LEU A 123 12.10 26.73 19.02
CA LEU A 123 10.93 25.86 18.92
C LEU A 123 11.35 24.39 18.77
N GLN A 124 11.08 23.57 19.79
CA GLN A 124 11.43 22.13 19.81
C GLN A 124 10.40 21.30 20.58
N GLY A 125 10.49 19.97 20.42
CA GLY A 125 9.72 19.01 21.21
C GLY A 125 8.21 19.18 21.04
N GLU A 126 7.47 19.10 22.13
CA GLU A 126 6.01 19.17 22.15
C GLU A 126 5.45 20.47 21.57
N GLU A 127 6.11 21.61 21.83
CA GLU A 127 5.65 22.88 21.27
C GLU A 127 5.77 22.90 19.73
N ALA A 128 6.86 22.33 19.19
CA ALA A 128 7.03 22.18 17.74
C ALA A 128 5.97 21.24 17.13
N PHE A 129 5.60 20.18 17.86
CA PHE A 129 4.52 19.29 17.46
C PHE A 129 3.17 20.02 17.42
N ASN A 130 2.82 20.78 18.46
CA ASN A 130 1.56 21.54 18.54
C ASN A 130 1.47 22.58 17.41
N VAL A 131 2.54 23.32 17.15
CA VAL A 131 2.60 24.27 16.01
C VAL A 131 2.35 23.56 14.67
N ALA A 132 2.97 22.40 14.45
CA ALA A 132 2.74 21.64 13.23
C ALA A 132 1.34 21.04 13.16
N SER A 133 0.75 20.64 14.29
CA SER A 133 -0.64 20.18 14.38
C SER A 133 -1.62 21.30 14.03
N ASP A 134 -1.47 22.48 14.62
CA ASP A 134 -2.26 23.67 14.30
C ASP A 134 -2.22 23.99 12.81
N LEU A 135 -1.03 24.01 12.21
CA LEU A 135 -0.88 24.23 10.76
C LEU A 135 -1.57 23.14 9.94
N ASN A 136 -1.47 21.87 10.33
CA ASN A 136 -2.14 20.78 9.63
C ASN A 136 -3.66 20.95 9.68
N SER A 137 -4.23 21.18 10.87
CA SER A 137 -5.66 21.39 11.06
C SER A 137 -6.16 22.56 10.23
N ILE A 138 -5.41 23.67 10.17
CA ILE A 138 -5.78 24.81 9.32
C ILE A 138 -5.77 24.44 7.84
N ILE A 139 -4.73 23.75 7.35
CA ILE A 139 -4.64 23.34 5.95
C ILE A 139 -5.82 22.44 5.58
N ARG A 140 -6.16 21.46 6.43
CA ARG A 140 -7.27 20.54 6.18
C ARG A 140 -8.61 21.29 6.20
N SER A 141 -8.91 21.99 7.29
CA SER A 141 -10.17 22.70 7.45
C SER A 141 -10.40 23.72 6.34
N HIS A 142 -9.35 24.47 5.95
CA HIS A 142 -9.49 25.47 4.90
C HIS A 142 -9.57 24.86 3.49
N TYR A 143 -8.61 24.02 3.10
CA TYR A 143 -8.44 23.60 1.71
C TYR A 143 -9.13 22.28 1.36
N LEU A 144 -9.43 21.42 2.34
CA LEU A 144 -10.12 20.15 2.10
C LEU A 144 -11.60 20.24 2.46
N ASP A 145 -11.91 20.93 3.57
CA ASP A 145 -13.27 20.97 4.10
C ASP A 145 -13.98 22.30 3.80
N ASN A 146 -13.28 23.26 3.18
CA ASN A 146 -13.80 24.58 2.82
C ASN A 146 -14.42 25.34 4.02
N ALA A 147 -13.93 25.09 5.23
CA ALA A 147 -14.53 25.55 6.48
C ALA A 147 -14.41 27.07 6.71
N PHE A 148 -13.37 27.70 6.15
CA PHE A 148 -13.07 29.12 6.37
C PHE A 148 -13.27 29.97 5.11
N ALA A 149 -13.96 29.47 4.08
CA ALA A 149 -14.10 30.17 2.81
C ALA A 149 -14.82 31.52 2.93
N ASP A 150 -15.75 31.63 3.88
CA ASP A 150 -16.56 32.83 4.11
C ASP A 150 -15.94 33.79 5.15
N ASP A 151 -14.82 33.41 5.79
CA ASP A 151 -14.10 34.27 6.74
C ASP A 151 -13.21 35.26 5.96
N ILE A 152 -13.74 36.46 5.73
CA ILE A 152 -13.09 37.53 4.94
C ILE A 152 -11.79 38.00 5.59
N GLU A 153 -11.72 38.07 6.93
CA GLU A 153 -10.51 38.49 7.63
C GLU A 153 -9.41 37.43 7.46
N PHE A 154 -9.77 36.17 7.68
CA PHE A 154 -8.87 35.05 7.52
C PHE A 154 -8.35 34.95 6.07
N THR A 155 -9.25 34.88 5.09
CA THR A 155 -8.91 34.68 3.67
C THR A 155 -8.26 35.91 3.03
N GLY A 156 -8.69 37.13 3.41
CA GLY A 156 -8.22 38.37 2.81
C GLY A 156 -6.96 38.95 3.44
N THR A 157 -6.66 38.63 4.70
CA THR A 157 -5.57 39.28 5.46
C THR A 157 -4.63 38.27 6.10
N VAL A 158 -5.14 37.38 6.96
CA VAL A 158 -4.29 36.54 7.81
C VAL A 158 -3.62 35.43 7.01
N LEU A 159 -4.36 34.72 6.16
CA LEU A 159 -3.83 33.66 5.32
C LEU A 159 -2.77 34.18 4.32
N PRO A 160 -2.97 35.29 3.58
CA PRO A 160 -1.92 35.88 2.75
C PRO A 160 -0.64 36.23 3.54
N ALA A 161 -0.77 36.83 4.74
CA ALA A 161 0.37 37.16 5.58
C ALA A 161 1.12 35.90 6.07
N ALA A 162 0.38 34.84 6.43
CA ALA A 162 0.93 33.54 6.81
C ALA A 162 1.69 32.89 5.65
N VAL A 163 1.18 32.98 4.42
CA VAL A 163 1.83 32.45 3.21
C VAL A 163 3.17 33.17 2.95
N GLU A 164 3.22 34.49 3.08
CA GLU A 164 4.49 35.23 2.96
C GLU A 164 5.48 34.88 4.08
N SER A 165 4.99 34.70 5.30
CA SER A 165 5.79 34.25 6.44
C SER A 165 6.34 32.84 6.22
N ALA A 166 5.52 31.91 5.70
CA ALA A 166 5.94 30.54 5.38
C ALA A 166 7.05 30.52 4.31
N ALA A 167 6.92 31.35 3.28
CA ALA A 167 7.95 31.50 2.26
C ALA A 167 9.26 32.05 2.85
N THR A 168 9.17 33.02 3.75
CA THR A 168 10.33 33.60 4.44
C THR A 168 11.06 32.57 5.31
N ILE A 169 10.32 31.80 6.11
CA ILE A 169 10.87 30.73 6.96
C ILE A 169 11.59 29.67 6.10
N LEU A 170 10.95 29.19 5.04
CA LEU A 170 11.54 28.18 4.14
C LEU A 170 12.74 28.74 3.35
N GLN A 171 12.71 30.03 3.00
CA GLN A 171 13.85 30.73 2.41
C GLN A 171 15.01 30.86 3.41
N GLY A 172 14.74 30.97 4.71
CA GLY A 172 15.72 30.96 5.79
C GLY A 172 16.36 29.59 6.10
N GLU A 173 15.73 28.48 5.71
CA GLU A 173 16.14 27.09 6.03
C GLU A 173 17.59 26.76 5.56
N THR A 174 18.57 26.96 6.44
CA THR A 174 19.99 26.72 6.13
C THR A 174 20.28 25.23 5.90
N GLY A 175 21.50 24.91 5.44
CA GLY A 175 21.93 23.51 5.35
C GLY A 175 22.06 22.84 6.71
N GLU A 176 22.41 23.61 7.75
CA GLU A 176 22.52 23.17 9.13
C GLU A 176 21.16 22.91 9.74
N CYS A 177 20.26 23.89 9.70
CA CYS A 177 18.87 23.73 10.17
C CYS A 177 18.20 22.51 9.53
N TYR A 178 18.36 22.33 8.21
CA TYR A 178 17.83 21.15 7.53
C TYR A 178 18.39 19.84 8.10
N ARG A 179 19.70 19.74 8.35
CA ARG A 179 20.29 18.51 8.90
C ARG A 179 19.89 18.25 10.34
N GLU A 180 19.68 19.30 11.12
CA GLU A 180 19.33 19.23 12.54
C GLU A 180 17.91 18.69 12.79
N TYR A 181 16.99 19.00 11.87
CA TYR A 181 15.56 18.71 12.03
C TYR A 181 15.01 17.68 11.05
N THR A 182 15.77 17.28 10.01
CA THR A 182 15.33 16.24 9.06
C THR A 182 16.09 14.94 9.25
N LYS A 183 15.51 13.84 8.76
CA LYS A 183 15.85 12.41 8.97
C LYS A 183 15.11 11.80 10.16
N HIS A 184 14.90 10.49 10.07
CA HIS A 184 14.20 9.70 11.09
C HIS A 184 14.78 9.82 12.50
N ILE A 185 16.11 9.94 12.63
CA ILE A 185 16.79 10.14 13.92
C ILE A 185 16.42 11.46 14.63
N HIS A 186 15.78 12.38 13.92
CA HIS A 186 15.35 13.68 14.44
C HIS A 186 13.82 13.85 14.43
N ALA A 187 13.07 12.76 14.22
CA ALA A 187 11.61 12.79 14.15
C ALA A 187 10.97 13.46 15.40
N CYS A 188 11.52 13.19 16.59
CA CYS A 188 11.05 13.76 17.86
C CYS A 188 11.33 15.28 18.04
N LYS A 189 12.07 15.92 17.13
CA LYS A 189 12.25 17.38 17.16
C LYS A 189 11.11 18.13 16.47
N TYR A 190 10.31 17.44 15.65
CA TYR A 190 9.15 17.94 14.91
C TYR A 190 9.39 19.15 13.97
N GLY A 191 10.60 19.71 13.88
CA GLY A 191 10.88 20.83 12.98
C GLY A 191 10.68 20.48 11.50
N SER A 192 10.97 19.25 11.08
CA SER A 192 10.63 18.79 9.73
C SER A 192 9.14 18.72 9.46
N TYR A 193 8.34 18.46 10.49
CA TYR A 193 6.89 18.41 10.40
C TYR A 193 6.33 19.81 10.18
N ILE A 194 6.86 20.82 10.88
CA ILE A 194 6.59 22.23 10.57
C ILE A 194 6.94 22.54 9.11
N PHE A 195 8.14 22.19 8.65
CA PHE A 195 8.52 22.44 7.24
C PHE A 195 7.60 21.74 6.24
N HIS A 196 7.07 20.56 6.57
CA HIS A 196 6.07 19.87 5.74
C HIS A 196 4.78 20.67 5.63
N GLN A 197 4.25 21.17 6.75
CA GLN A 197 3.02 21.96 6.76
C GLN A 197 3.20 23.32 6.06
N LEU A 198 4.30 24.02 6.30
CA LEU A 198 4.60 25.28 5.61
C LEU A 198 4.69 25.11 4.09
N ARG A 199 5.23 23.97 3.63
CA ARG A 199 5.25 23.63 2.20
C ARG A 199 3.84 23.40 1.67
N ALA A 200 3.04 22.60 2.37
CA ALA A 200 1.66 22.33 1.97
C ALA A 200 0.83 23.63 1.89
N LEU A 201 0.94 24.51 2.91
CA LEU A 201 0.28 25.82 2.94
C LEU A 201 0.59 26.66 1.69
N LEU A 202 1.87 26.79 1.34
CA LEU A 202 2.29 27.49 0.11
C LEU A 202 1.71 26.83 -1.14
N LEU A 203 1.84 25.52 -1.25
CA LEU A 203 1.42 24.79 -2.44
C LEU A 203 -0.08 24.92 -2.68
N TYR A 204 -0.90 24.85 -1.64
CA TYR A 204 -2.33 25.11 -1.76
C TYR A 204 -2.65 26.54 -2.16
N ASN A 205 -1.97 27.52 -1.54
CA ASN A 205 -2.30 28.91 -1.76
C ASN A 205 -1.90 29.43 -3.16
N ASP A 206 -0.70 29.08 -3.65
CA ASP A 206 -0.17 29.65 -4.89
C ASP A 206 0.42 28.62 -5.88
N GLY A 207 0.44 27.33 -5.52
CA GLY A 207 1.02 26.27 -6.36
C GLY A 207 2.53 26.43 -6.62
N ASN A 208 3.22 27.34 -5.92
CA ASN A 208 4.57 27.76 -6.24
C ASN A 208 5.62 26.90 -5.53
N ALA A 209 5.96 25.78 -6.16
CA ALA A 209 6.99 24.88 -5.65
C ALA A 209 8.40 25.52 -5.54
N LYS A 210 8.66 26.70 -6.14
CA LYS A 210 9.93 27.41 -5.90
C LYS A 210 9.95 28.01 -4.49
N ARG A 211 8.82 28.51 -3.99
CA ARG A 211 8.67 29.04 -2.62
C ARG A 211 8.65 27.90 -1.60
N ALA A 212 7.95 26.81 -1.87
CA ALA A 212 7.93 25.63 -0.99
C ALA A 212 9.31 24.94 -0.89
N TRP A 213 10.09 24.94 -1.98
CA TRP A 213 11.42 24.35 -2.02
C TRP A 213 12.47 25.28 -2.65
N PRO A 214 12.92 26.31 -1.92
CA PRO A 214 13.82 27.32 -2.46
C PRO A 214 15.25 26.79 -2.67
N LYS A 215 15.64 25.76 -1.90
CA LYS A 215 17.02 25.26 -1.89
C LYS A 215 17.29 24.26 -3.02
N LYS A 216 18.51 24.31 -3.58
CA LYS A 216 18.96 23.43 -4.68
C LYS A 216 18.85 21.93 -4.35
N ARG A 217 19.02 21.54 -3.08
CA ARG A 217 18.87 20.14 -2.61
C ARG A 217 17.50 19.54 -2.95
N ASN A 218 16.45 20.37 -3.01
CA ASN A 218 15.07 19.95 -3.24
C ASN A 218 14.66 19.94 -4.73
N LYS A 219 15.64 20.00 -5.66
CA LYS A 219 15.38 20.03 -7.11
C LYS A 219 14.42 18.93 -7.58
N PHE A 220 14.52 17.73 -7.03
CA PHE A 220 13.66 16.60 -7.45
C PHE A 220 12.27 16.65 -6.83
N ARG A 221 12.13 16.98 -5.53
CA ARG A 221 10.81 17.22 -4.89
C ARG A 221 10.02 18.29 -5.65
N LYS A 222 10.67 19.39 -5.99
CA LYS A 222 10.08 20.45 -6.83
C LYS A 222 9.63 19.95 -8.21
N LYS A 223 10.42 19.09 -8.87
CA LYS A 223 10.07 18.54 -10.19
C LYS A 223 8.92 17.56 -10.10
N LEU A 224 8.89 16.71 -9.08
CA LEU A 224 7.79 15.78 -8.80
C LEU A 224 6.48 16.55 -8.63
N PHE A 225 6.49 17.60 -7.81
CA PHE A 225 5.32 18.45 -7.66
C PHE A 225 4.93 19.17 -8.95
N ASN A 226 5.84 19.95 -9.55
CA ASN A 226 5.49 20.79 -10.71
C ASN A 226 5.03 19.98 -11.93
N LYS A 227 5.63 18.82 -12.16
CA LYS A 227 5.32 18.02 -13.36
C LYS A 227 4.22 16.99 -13.13
N ARG A 228 4.10 16.46 -11.91
CA ARG A 228 3.31 15.27 -11.62
C ARG A 228 2.35 15.44 -10.45
N LYS A 229 2.37 16.59 -9.77
CA LYS A 229 1.55 16.90 -8.59
C LYS A 229 1.72 15.85 -7.49
N ILE A 230 2.96 15.40 -7.30
CA ILE A 230 3.34 14.49 -6.21
C ILE A 230 4.12 15.28 -5.16
N PHE A 231 3.56 15.36 -3.96
CA PHE A 231 4.18 15.93 -2.77
C PHE A 231 4.91 14.83 -1.99
N ILE A 232 6.20 15.03 -1.72
CA ILE A 232 7.05 14.03 -1.05
C ILE A 232 7.16 14.38 0.44
N ALA A 233 6.52 13.55 1.27
CA ALA A 233 6.55 13.64 2.73
C ALA A 233 7.53 12.59 3.29
N ASP A 234 8.83 12.86 3.15
CA ASP A 234 9.87 11.88 3.46
C ASP A 234 10.78 12.27 4.62
N ASN A 235 10.52 13.39 5.32
CA ASN A 235 11.40 13.92 6.35
C ASN A 235 12.88 14.01 5.88
N GLY A 236 13.12 14.34 4.62
CA GLY A 236 14.48 14.38 4.06
C GLY A 236 15.18 13.02 3.93
N PHE A 237 14.46 11.92 4.11
CA PHE A 237 14.98 10.56 4.04
C PHE A 237 15.53 10.21 2.66
N PHE A 238 14.80 10.51 1.57
CA PHE A 238 15.21 10.04 0.25
C PHE A 238 16.49 10.71 -0.24
N THR A 239 17.40 9.86 -0.72
CA THR A 239 18.59 10.30 -1.44
C THR A 239 18.23 10.92 -2.79
N LYS A 240 19.20 11.62 -3.38
CA LYS A 240 19.10 12.12 -4.76
C LYS A 240 18.82 11.00 -5.78
N LYS A 241 19.35 9.79 -5.55
CA LYS A 241 19.15 8.62 -6.41
C LYS A 241 17.69 8.19 -6.36
N SER A 242 17.15 7.98 -5.16
CA SER A 242 15.74 7.60 -4.95
C SER A 242 14.78 8.62 -5.56
N LEU A 243 14.94 9.91 -5.25
CA LEU A 243 14.08 10.97 -5.81
C LEU A 243 14.16 11.08 -7.35
N ARG A 244 15.32 10.75 -7.95
CA ARG A 244 15.47 10.72 -9.41
C ARG A 244 14.72 9.53 -10.01
N SER A 245 14.79 8.36 -9.39
CA SER A 245 14.07 7.16 -9.83
C SER A 245 12.55 7.35 -9.71
N LEU A 246 12.07 7.89 -8.58
CA LEU A 246 10.66 8.30 -8.42
C LEU A 246 10.21 9.25 -9.55
N LEU A 247 10.99 10.30 -9.82
CA LEU A 247 10.66 11.23 -10.90
C LEU A 247 10.64 10.55 -12.28
N THR A 248 11.56 9.62 -12.54
CA THR A 248 11.55 8.84 -13.79
C THR A 248 10.30 7.97 -13.90
N PHE A 249 9.91 7.31 -12.81
CA PHE A 249 8.70 6.49 -12.74
C PHE A 249 7.43 7.30 -13.04
N TYR A 250 7.15 8.36 -12.28
CA TYR A 250 5.97 9.20 -12.54
C TYR A 250 6.00 9.90 -13.90
N ASN A 251 7.17 10.07 -14.52
CA ASN A 251 7.26 10.61 -15.88
C ASN A 251 6.84 9.63 -16.96
N ARG A 252 6.89 8.32 -16.68
CA ARG A 252 6.60 7.25 -17.62
C ARG A 252 5.13 6.83 -17.60
N LEU A 253 4.46 7.00 -16.45
CA LEU A 253 3.01 6.76 -16.33
C LEU A 253 2.21 7.61 -17.31
N ASP A 254 1.17 7.00 -17.88
CA ASP A 254 0.22 7.69 -18.73
C ASP A 254 -0.60 8.74 -17.97
N PRO A 255 -1.05 9.81 -18.65
CA PRO A 255 -1.84 10.86 -18.02
C PRO A 255 -3.09 10.35 -17.30
N HIS A 256 -3.83 9.38 -17.86
CA HIS A 256 -5.08 8.88 -17.26
C HIS A 256 -4.82 8.16 -15.93
N LEU A 257 -3.78 7.33 -15.84
CA LEU A 257 -3.37 6.67 -14.57
C LEU A 257 -3.10 7.69 -13.47
N ARG A 258 -2.50 8.82 -13.84
CA ARG A 258 -2.19 9.89 -12.91
C ARG A 258 -3.42 10.72 -12.55
N LEU A 259 -4.24 11.10 -13.52
CA LEU A 259 -5.38 12.00 -13.30
C LEU A 259 -6.56 11.25 -12.66
N ASP A 260 -6.90 10.08 -13.20
CA ASP A 260 -8.10 9.32 -12.84
C ASP A 260 -7.82 8.30 -11.71
N GLY A 261 -6.54 8.00 -11.46
CA GLY A 261 -6.09 7.16 -10.35
C GLY A 261 -5.45 7.97 -9.23
N ILE A 262 -4.18 8.34 -9.41
CA ILE A 262 -3.33 8.94 -8.35
C ILE A 262 -3.88 10.25 -7.80
N LEU A 263 -4.39 11.12 -8.65
CA LEU A 263 -4.86 12.46 -8.31
C LEU A 263 -6.39 12.57 -8.22
N TYR A 264 -7.13 11.50 -8.49
CA TYR A 264 -8.59 11.53 -8.49
C TYR A 264 -9.12 12.04 -7.14
N ASP A 265 -10.06 12.99 -7.10
CA ASP A 265 -10.51 13.75 -5.89
C ASP A 265 -9.45 14.53 -5.10
N GLY A 266 -8.17 14.39 -5.44
CA GLY A 266 -7.08 15.12 -4.82
C GLY A 266 -7.14 16.58 -5.27
N PRO A 267 -7.50 17.54 -4.41
CA PRO A 267 -7.84 18.90 -4.85
C PRO A 267 -6.66 19.62 -5.53
N LEU A 268 -5.42 19.18 -5.27
CA LEU A 268 -4.24 19.76 -5.92
C LEU A 268 -3.10 18.78 -6.19
N PHE A 269 -2.85 17.83 -5.28
CA PHE A 269 -1.74 16.88 -5.36
C PHE A 269 -1.98 15.62 -4.54
N ALA A 270 -1.23 14.55 -4.84
CA ALA A 270 -1.12 13.36 -4.00
C ALA A 270 0.15 13.43 -3.14
N THR A 271 0.12 12.78 -1.97
CA THR A 271 1.23 12.75 -1.02
C THR A 271 1.85 11.36 -0.93
N GLN A 272 3.12 11.22 -1.31
CA GLN A 272 3.88 10.00 -1.06
C GLN A 272 4.67 10.16 0.24
N THR A 273 4.38 9.31 1.22
CA THR A 273 4.92 9.41 2.58
C THR A 273 5.86 8.27 2.88
N VAL A 274 7.02 8.56 3.47
CA VAL A 274 7.87 7.53 4.10
C VAL A 274 7.44 7.44 5.56
N ARG A 275 6.44 6.59 5.87
CA ARG A 275 5.73 6.63 7.17
C ARG A 275 6.69 6.62 8.36
N ASP A 276 7.60 5.65 8.38
CA ASP A 276 8.53 5.46 9.50
C ASP A 276 9.65 6.51 9.58
N ALA A 277 9.75 7.41 8.59
CA ALA A 277 10.69 8.53 8.67
C ALA A 277 10.20 9.62 9.63
N TRP A 278 8.95 9.57 10.08
CA TRP A 278 8.32 10.59 10.94
C TRP A 278 7.98 10.08 12.33
N THR A 279 8.14 8.79 12.60
CA THR A 279 7.77 8.17 13.88
C THR A 279 8.68 8.64 15.02
N CYS A 280 8.08 9.09 16.11
CA CYS A 280 8.74 9.42 17.38
C CYS A 280 8.07 8.61 18.50
N GLU A 281 8.85 7.84 19.27
CA GLU A 281 8.34 7.07 20.43
C GLU A 281 7.13 6.17 20.11
N GLY A 282 7.05 5.65 18.87
CA GLY A 282 5.93 4.83 18.40
C GLY A 282 4.74 5.63 17.84
N SER A 283 4.70 6.95 18.08
CA SER A 283 3.71 7.87 17.53
C SER A 283 4.12 8.37 16.15
N SER A 284 3.16 8.42 15.21
CA SER A 284 3.36 9.06 13.91
C SER A 284 2.50 10.33 13.85
N PRO A 285 3.08 11.51 13.55
CA PRO A 285 2.29 12.72 13.41
C PRO A 285 1.31 12.63 12.24
N ASN A 286 0.26 13.46 12.25
CA ASN A 286 -0.70 13.53 11.16
C ASN A 286 -0.12 14.26 9.93
N LEU A 287 0.44 13.51 8.99
CA LEU A 287 1.04 14.07 7.77
C LEU A 287 0.02 14.38 6.67
N SER A 288 -1.26 14.10 6.91
CA SER A 288 -2.30 14.14 5.90
C SER A 288 -2.67 15.58 5.55
N VAL A 289 -2.14 16.03 4.42
CA VAL A 289 -2.41 17.35 3.83
C VAL A 289 -3.10 17.21 2.47
N SER A 290 -3.64 16.04 2.14
CA SER A 290 -4.39 15.80 0.90
C SER A 290 -5.31 14.59 1.12
N ASN A 291 -6.43 14.56 0.40
CA ASN A 291 -7.31 13.38 0.33
C ASN A 291 -6.67 12.20 -0.41
N ARG A 292 -5.48 12.44 -1.00
CA ARG A 292 -4.67 11.43 -1.67
C ARG A 292 -3.30 11.31 -1.05
N GLY A 293 -3.05 10.13 -0.50
CA GLY A 293 -1.73 9.75 -0.06
C GLY A 293 -1.56 8.23 0.02
N TYR A 294 -0.30 7.82 -0.01
CA TYR A 294 0.11 6.42 0.12
C TYR A 294 1.48 6.35 0.77
N ASN A 295 1.74 5.24 1.44
CA ASN A 295 2.89 5.07 2.31
C ASN A 295 3.89 4.13 1.66
N VAL A 296 5.16 4.50 1.68
CA VAL A 296 6.26 3.62 1.26
C VAL A 296 7.18 3.35 2.42
N PHE A 297 7.98 2.30 2.29
CA PHE A 297 8.91 1.86 3.34
C PHE A 297 10.14 2.77 3.46
N LYS A 298 10.84 2.63 4.59
CA LYS A 298 12.12 3.31 4.86
C LYS A 298 13.28 2.63 4.12
N THR A 299 13.20 2.56 2.79
CA THR A 299 14.19 1.95 1.90
C THR A 299 14.69 2.95 0.86
N GLN A 300 15.96 2.85 0.43
CA GLN A 300 16.51 3.63 -0.68
C GLN A 300 16.68 2.78 -1.92
N VAL A 301 16.70 3.46 -3.07
CA VAL A 301 17.05 2.81 -4.33
C VAL A 301 18.51 2.33 -4.28
N GLY A 302 18.70 1.01 -4.36
CA GLY A 302 19.95 0.28 -4.29
C GLY A 302 20.22 -0.40 -2.94
N ASP A 303 19.31 -0.30 -1.97
CA ASP A 303 19.50 -0.97 -0.67
C ASP A 303 19.20 -2.47 -0.75
N SER A 304 18.15 -2.86 -1.48
CA SER A 304 17.73 -4.24 -1.66
C SER A 304 16.91 -4.43 -2.93
N VAL A 305 16.69 -5.69 -3.31
CA VAL A 305 15.91 -6.09 -4.49
C VAL A 305 14.85 -7.13 -4.13
N GLU A 306 13.75 -7.16 -4.90
CA GLU A 306 12.67 -8.15 -4.79
C GLU A 306 12.29 -8.66 -6.18
N ASN A 307 12.03 -9.97 -6.30
CA ASN A 307 11.43 -10.54 -7.50
C ASN A 307 9.91 -10.72 -7.28
N GLY A 308 9.11 -9.99 -8.04
CA GLY A 308 7.64 -10.09 -8.03
C GLY A 308 7.08 -11.22 -8.90
N PHE A 309 7.93 -11.96 -9.62
CA PHE A 309 7.52 -13.04 -10.52
C PHE A 309 7.67 -14.42 -9.86
N PRO A 310 6.66 -15.29 -9.99
CA PRO A 310 6.73 -16.66 -9.49
C PRO A 310 7.75 -17.49 -10.27
N THR A 311 8.19 -18.60 -9.66
CA THR A 311 9.28 -19.45 -10.16
C THR A 311 8.97 -20.14 -11.49
N ASP A 312 7.69 -20.23 -11.86
CA ASP A 312 7.22 -20.76 -13.13
C ASP A 312 7.18 -19.70 -14.26
N THR A 313 7.62 -18.46 -14.00
CA THR A 313 7.76 -17.44 -15.04
C THR A 313 8.91 -17.79 -15.98
N PRO A 314 8.69 -17.98 -17.28
CA PRO A 314 9.77 -18.24 -18.22
C PRO A 314 10.66 -17.01 -18.41
N ASN A 315 11.96 -17.21 -18.28
CA ASN A 315 12.97 -16.16 -18.40
C ASN A 315 12.58 -14.93 -17.56
N PRO A 316 12.49 -15.07 -16.22
CA PRO A 316 12.05 -13.97 -15.37
C PRO A 316 13.06 -12.82 -15.45
N PRO A 317 12.61 -11.56 -15.32
CA PRO A 317 13.52 -10.43 -15.27
C PRO A 317 14.40 -10.50 -14.01
N PRO A 318 15.54 -9.80 -13.98
CA PRO A 318 16.28 -9.60 -12.73
C PRO A 318 15.39 -9.03 -11.64
N ALA A 319 15.71 -9.31 -10.37
CA ALA A 319 14.98 -8.73 -9.24
C ALA A 319 15.00 -7.18 -9.31
N ALA A 320 13.83 -6.58 -9.09
CA ALA A 320 13.64 -5.13 -9.13
C ALA A 320 14.11 -4.46 -7.84
N ASP A 321 14.36 -3.15 -7.89
CA ASP A 321 14.70 -2.38 -6.70
C ASP A 321 13.53 -2.34 -5.71
N LEU A 322 13.74 -2.75 -4.45
CA LEU A 322 12.65 -2.88 -3.48
C LEU A 322 11.92 -1.54 -3.24
N GLN A 323 12.64 -0.42 -3.19
CA GLN A 323 11.99 0.88 -3.01
C GLN A 323 11.06 1.21 -4.18
N MET A 324 11.41 0.80 -5.39
CA MET A 324 10.57 0.99 -6.56
C MET A 324 9.43 -0.04 -6.65
N VAL A 325 9.65 -1.29 -6.22
CA VAL A 325 8.56 -2.29 -6.08
C VAL A 325 7.46 -1.74 -5.17
N VAL A 326 7.83 -1.29 -3.97
CA VAL A 326 6.88 -0.73 -3.00
C VAL A 326 6.22 0.54 -3.54
N THR A 327 6.99 1.45 -4.14
CA THR A 327 6.41 2.66 -4.74
C THR A 327 5.37 2.31 -5.81
N ARG A 328 5.65 1.35 -6.69
CA ARG A 328 4.72 0.95 -7.74
C ARG A 328 3.49 0.25 -7.18
N HIS A 329 3.66 -0.61 -6.19
CA HIS A 329 2.59 -1.31 -5.49
C HIS A 329 1.58 -0.30 -4.92
N GLU A 330 2.08 0.65 -4.13
CA GLU A 330 1.28 1.68 -3.46
C GLU A 330 0.61 2.65 -4.44
N VAL A 331 1.27 2.94 -5.55
CA VAL A 331 0.69 3.72 -6.65
C VAL A 331 -0.36 2.92 -7.42
N ALA A 332 -0.19 1.60 -7.57
CA ALA A 332 -1.14 0.75 -8.25
C ALA A 332 -2.44 0.52 -7.46
N HIS A 333 -2.43 0.57 -6.12
CA HIS A 333 -3.65 0.74 -5.33
C HIS A 333 -4.45 1.99 -5.73
N GLN A 334 -3.77 3.01 -6.26
CA GLN A 334 -4.49 4.20 -6.71
C GLN A 334 -5.26 3.95 -8.02
N PHE A 335 -4.93 2.90 -8.77
CA PHE A 335 -5.57 2.55 -10.04
C PHE A 335 -6.89 1.80 -9.86
N ASP A 336 -7.14 1.21 -8.68
CA ASP A 336 -8.45 0.65 -8.32
C ASP A 336 -9.56 1.66 -8.59
N ARG A 337 -9.30 2.94 -8.29
CA ARG A 337 -10.25 4.04 -8.49
C ARG A 337 -10.63 4.24 -9.94
N ILE A 338 -9.75 3.99 -10.90
CA ILE A 338 -10.07 4.13 -12.34
C ILE A 338 -11.23 3.21 -12.70
N MET A 339 -11.21 1.99 -12.19
CA MET A 339 -12.27 1.01 -12.37
C MET A 339 -13.58 1.46 -11.69
N TYR A 340 -13.51 1.82 -10.40
CA TYR A 340 -14.71 2.24 -9.64
C TYR A 340 -15.34 3.53 -10.16
N ASN A 341 -14.52 4.50 -10.60
CA ASN A 341 -15.00 5.79 -11.09
C ASN A 341 -15.68 5.65 -12.44
N ARG A 342 -15.10 4.88 -13.36
CA ARG A 342 -15.74 4.58 -14.64
C ARG A 342 -17.09 3.89 -14.44
N ASN A 343 -17.18 2.98 -13.48
CA ASN A 343 -18.44 2.35 -13.11
C ASN A 343 -19.47 3.38 -12.61
N ASN A 344 -19.05 4.32 -11.76
CA ASN A 344 -19.93 5.42 -11.30
C ASN A 344 -20.36 6.36 -12.45
N ASP A 345 -19.55 6.48 -13.50
CA ASP A 345 -19.84 7.24 -14.72
C ASP A 345 -20.62 6.41 -15.78
N GLY A 346 -20.97 5.16 -15.47
CA GLY A 346 -21.75 4.26 -16.32
C GLY A 346 -20.96 3.33 -17.25
N ASP A 347 -19.62 3.40 -17.26
CA ASP A 347 -18.75 2.42 -17.92
C ASP A 347 -18.35 1.32 -16.94
N THR A 348 -19.18 0.27 -16.88
CA THR A 348 -19.01 -0.85 -15.95
C THR A 348 -18.00 -1.90 -16.44
N LYS A 349 -17.52 -1.81 -17.69
CA LYS A 349 -16.78 -2.90 -18.36
C LYS A 349 -15.57 -3.40 -17.57
N LEU A 350 -14.73 -2.49 -17.08
CA LEU A 350 -13.55 -2.85 -16.27
C LEU A 350 -13.95 -3.45 -14.94
N TYR A 351 -14.98 -2.91 -14.30
CA TYR A 351 -15.47 -3.39 -13.00
C TYR A 351 -16.08 -4.78 -13.12
N ASP A 352 -16.94 -5.00 -14.11
CA ASP A 352 -17.56 -6.29 -14.39
C ASP A 352 -16.52 -7.35 -14.75
N MET A 353 -15.53 -6.99 -15.57
CA MET A 353 -14.40 -7.87 -15.88
C MET A 353 -13.60 -8.23 -14.62
N PHE A 354 -13.29 -7.26 -13.76
CA PHE A 354 -12.57 -7.52 -12.51
C PHE A 354 -13.33 -8.49 -11.60
N ILE A 355 -14.63 -8.25 -11.38
CA ILE A 355 -15.47 -9.11 -10.54
C ILE A 355 -15.59 -10.52 -11.13
N SER A 356 -15.83 -10.63 -12.43
CA SER A 356 -15.92 -11.91 -13.14
C SER A 356 -14.62 -12.70 -13.04
N LEU A 357 -13.47 -12.07 -13.32
CA LEU A 357 -12.17 -12.73 -13.23
C LEU A 357 -11.82 -13.14 -11.80
N LYS A 358 -12.13 -12.30 -10.81
CA LYS A 358 -11.90 -12.64 -9.40
C LYS A 358 -12.71 -13.87 -8.98
N GLU A 359 -13.98 -13.93 -9.37
CA GLU A 359 -14.86 -15.05 -9.07
C GLU A 359 -14.37 -16.33 -9.75
N ALA A 360 -14.05 -16.26 -11.05
CA ALA A 360 -13.57 -17.40 -11.82
C ALA A 360 -12.19 -17.90 -11.37
N SER A 361 -11.39 -17.06 -10.71
CA SER A 361 -10.05 -17.42 -10.22
C SER A 361 -10.04 -18.17 -8.90
N LYS A 362 -11.17 -18.26 -8.19
CA LYS A 362 -11.29 -18.94 -6.90
C LYS A 362 -10.76 -20.36 -6.93
N GLY A 363 -10.14 -20.76 -5.82
CA GLY A 363 -9.76 -22.14 -5.56
C GLY A 363 -8.46 -22.57 -6.23
N SER A 364 -7.69 -21.69 -6.88
CA SER A 364 -6.35 -22.03 -7.35
C SER A 364 -5.40 -20.83 -7.43
N ASP A 365 -4.24 -20.97 -6.79
CA ASP A 365 -3.15 -19.99 -6.88
C ASP A 365 -2.66 -19.78 -8.32
N SER A 366 -2.72 -20.82 -9.16
CA SER A 366 -2.21 -20.75 -10.54
C SER A 366 -3.06 -19.86 -11.45
N ASN A 367 -4.30 -19.55 -11.07
CA ASN A 367 -5.16 -18.60 -11.79
C ASN A 367 -4.66 -17.15 -11.69
N TRP A 368 -3.85 -16.82 -10.68
CA TRP A 368 -3.35 -15.48 -10.41
C TRP A 368 -1.96 -15.26 -10.97
N LEU A 369 -1.71 -14.14 -11.65
CA LEU A 369 -0.38 -13.81 -12.19
C LEU A 369 0.70 -13.76 -11.10
N ARG A 370 0.35 -13.47 -9.84
CA ARG A 370 1.27 -13.51 -8.70
C ARG A 370 0.91 -14.63 -7.71
N SER A 371 0.90 -15.87 -8.19
CA SER A 371 0.47 -17.07 -7.44
C SER A 371 1.14 -17.26 -6.07
N GLN A 372 2.38 -16.81 -5.89
CA GLN A 372 3.12 -16.89 -4.61
C GLN A 372 2.48 -16.10 -3.44
N VAL A 373 1.46 -15.28 -3.72
CA VAL A 373 0.69 -14.55 -2.70
C VAL A 373 -0.49 -15.38 -2.18
N GLY A 374 -1.07 -16.23 -3.03
CA GLY A 374 -2.17 -17.13 -2.68
C GLY A 374 -3.57 -16.60 -3.03
N ASP A 375 -4.47 -17.50 -3.42
CA ASP A 375 -5.88 -17.23 -3.71
C ASP A 375 -6.60 -16.67 -2.49
N ASP A 376 -6.46 -17.30 -1.31
CA ASP A 376 -7.09 -16.85 -0.05
C ASP A 376 -6.81 -15.37 0.23
N TYR A 377 -5.57 -14.93 -0.03
CA TYR A 377 -5.19 -13.54 0.16
C TYR A 377 -5.89 -12.62 -0.85
N PHE A 378 -5.89 -12.95 -2.14
CA PHE A 378 -6.55 -12.11 -3.15
C PHE A 378 -8.08 -12.12 -3.02
N GLN A 379 -8.68 -13.21 -2.56
CA GLN A 379 -10.10 -13.27 -2.24
C GLN A 379 -10.44 -12.42 -1.01
N GLY A 380 -9.61 -12.49 0.03
CA GLY A 380 -9.79 -11.73 1.28
C GLY A 380 -9.41 -10.25 1.18
N ALA A 381 -8.52 -9.89 0.26
CA ALA A 381 -8.03 -8.54 0.03
C ALA A 381 -8.01 -8.18 -1.48
N PRO A 382 -9.17 -8.03 -2.14
CA PRO A 382 -9.22 -7.80 -3.59
C PRO A 382 -8.48 -6.55 -4.07
N GLN A 383 -8.35 -5.53 -3.23
CA GLN A 383 -7.56 -4.32 -3.52
C GLN A 383 -6.07 -4.60 -3.78
N GLU A 384 -5.59 -5.78 -3.41
CA GLU A 384 -4.20 -6.20 -3.59
C GLU A 384 -3.94 -6.80 -4.98
N ILE A 385 -5.00 -7.15 -5.71
CA ILE A 385 -4.88 -7.78 -7.03
C ILE A 385 -4.21 -6.81 -8.01
N ILE A 386 -4.74 -5.58 -8.14
CA ILE A 386 -4.18 -4.57 -9.03
C ILE A 386 -2.79 -4.13 -8.55
N ALA A 387 -2.61 -3.93 -7.24
CA ALA A 387 -1.33 -3.56 -6.67
C ALA A 387 -0.24 -4.62 -6.94
N SER A 388 -0.58 -5.90 -6.80
CA SER A 388 0.33 -7.02 -7.07
C SER A 388 0.58 -7.22 -8.56
N HIS A 389 -0.48 -7.32 -9.37
CA HIS A 389 -0.36 -7.61 -10.80
C HIS A 389 0.25 -6.43 -11.55
N ILE A 390 -0.18 -5.19 -11.28
CA ILE A 390 0.33 -4.03 -11.99
C ILE A 390 1.58 -3.46 -11.34
N GLY A 391 1.56 -3.25 -10.02
CA GLY A 391 2.66 -2.64 -9.29
C GLY A 391 3.92 -3.50 -9.28
N ASN A 392 3.80 -4.79 -8.93
CA ASN A 392 4.95 -5.66 -8.70
C ASN A 392 5.42 -6.37 -9.98
N GLN A 393 4.53 -6.58 -10.96
CA GLN A 393 4.84 -7.31 -12.19
C GLN A 393 4.74 -6.46 -13.47
N TYR A 394 3.56 -5.95 -13.83
CA TYR A 394 3.36 -5.24 -15.11
C TYR A 394 4.33 -4.08 -15.30
N LEU A 395 4.43 -3.20 -14.29
CA LEU A 395 5.29 -2.02 -14.30
C LEU A 395 6.79 -2.35 -14.06
N HIS A 396 7.10 -3.61 -13.76
CA HIS A 396 8.47 -4.15 -13.69
C HIS A 396 8.90 -4.74 -15.04
N SER A 397 8.16 -5.72 -15.57
CA SER A 397 8.35 -6.31 -16.90
C SER A 397 7.01 -6.86 -17.43
N THR A 398 6.41 -6.12 -18.37
CA THR A 398 5.11 -6.48 -18.95
C THR A 398 5.22 -7.75 -19.80
N THR A 399 6.28 -7.90 -20.58
CA THR A 399 6.50 -9.12 -21.39
C THR A 399 6.80 -10.33 -20.52
N ALA A 400 7.44 -10.20 -19.36
CA ALA A 400 7.56 -11.33 -18.43
C ALA A 400 6.19 -11.76 -17.88
N GLN A 401 5.30 -10.80 -17.58
CA GLN A 401 3.93 -11.11 -17.17
C GLN A 401 3.12 -11.77 -18.30
N LEU A 402 3.28 -11.31 -19.53
CA LEU A 402 2.72 -11.94 -20.73
C LEU A 402 3.21 -13.38 -20.89
N ARG A 403 4.53 -13.62 -20.79
CA ARG A 403 5.11 -14.96 -20.88
C ARG A 403 4.58 -15.87 -19.80
N LEU A 404 4.49 -15.39 -18.56
CA LEU A 404 3.88 -16.15 -17.45
C LEU A 404 2.43 -16.53 -17.76
N ALA A 405 1.63 -15.55 -18.19
CA ALA A 405 0.24 -15.78 -18.55
C ALA A 405 0.10 -16.81 -19.69
N ALA A 406 0.93 -16.70 -20.73
CA ALA A 406 0.95 -17.61 -21.87
C ALA A 406 1.45 -19.01 -21.49
N THR A 407 2.45 -19.12 -20.62
CA THR A 407 2.94 -20.41 -20.14
C THR A 407 1.89 -21.16 -19.34
N ARG A 408 1.15 -20.49 -18.46
CA ARG A 408 0.05 -21.14 -17.73
C ARG A 408 -1.15 -21.46 -18.63
N PHE A 409 -1.31 -20.70 -19.71
CA PHE A 409 -2.29 -21.00 -20.74
C PHE A 409 -1.92 -22.27 -21.54
N GLN A 410 -0.65 -22.43 -21.92
CA GLN A 410 -0.19 -23.52 -22.79
C GLN A 410 0.21 -24.79 -22.04
N HIS A 411 0.56 -24.64 -20.77
CA HIS A 411 0.90 -25.74 -19.86
C HIS A 411 -0.14 -25.76 -18.75
N PRO A 412 -1.33 -26.33 -19.00
CA PRO A 412 -2.39 -26.37 -18.01
C PRO A 412 -1.89 -27.01 -16.72
N THR A 413 -2.49 -26.60 -15.60
CA THR A 413 -2.29 -27.22 -14.30
C THR A 413 -3.60 -27.86 -13.87
N TRP A 414 -3.52 -28.86 -13.00
CA TRP A 414 -4.69 -29.46 -12.39
C TRP A 414 -5.47 -28.42 -11.56
N THR A 415 -6.80 -28.43 -11.65
CA THR A 415 -7.66 -27.71 -10.69
C THR A 415 -7.53 -28.37 -9.31
N PRO A 416 -7.55 -27.67 -8.17
CA PRO A 416 -7.55 -28.33 -6.87
C PRO A 416 -8.80 -29.20 -6.63
N TRP A 417 -8.67 -30.15 -5.72
CA TRP A 417 -9.76 -31.05 -5.35
C TRP A 417 -10.85 -30.27 -4.59
N GLU A 418 -12.11 -30.56 -4.87
CA GLU A 418 -13.22 -30.12 -4.03
C GLU A 418 -13.40 -31.18 -2.93
N GLN A 419 -13.09 -30.81 -1.69
CA GLN A 419 -13.32 -31.56 -0.44
C GLN A 419 -12.77 -33.01 -0.42
N ASP A 420 -11.90 -33.30 0.56
CA ASP A 420 -11.39 -34.65 0.79
C ASP A 420 -12.25 -35.41 1.82
N SER A 421 -12.67 -36.62 1.47
CA SER A 421 -13.17 -37.61 2.42
C SER A 421 -12.04 -38.56 2.85
N ILE A 422 -12.02 -38.92 4.13
CA ILE A 422 -11.01 -39.85 4.67
C ILE A 422 -11.41 -41.28 4.26
N VAL A 423 -10.44 -42.06 3.78
CA VAL A 423 -10.64 -43.49 3.54
C VAL A 423 -10.30 -44.24 4.83
N GLU A 424 -11.25 -44.97 5.41
CA GLU A 424 -11.04 -45.72 6.66
C GLU A 424 -9.94 -46.79 6.55
N ILE A 425 -9.72 -47.33 5.35
CA ILE A 425 -8.66 -48.30 5.04
C ILE A 425 -7.97 -47.86 3.75
N PRO A 426 -6.65 -47.59 3.76
CA PRO A 426 -5.97 -47.11 2.57
C PRO A 426 -5.99 -48.17 1.46
N THR A 427 -6.40 -47.77 0.27
CA THR A 427 -6.56 -48.68 -0.88
C THR A 427 -5.29 -48.69 -1.70
N ASN A 428 -4.73 -49.87 -2.01
CA ASN A 428 -3.63 -49.97 -2.98
C ASN A 428 -4.16 -49.63 -4.38
N THR A 429 -3.84 -48.45 -4.88
CA THR A 429 -4.31 -47.96 -6.18
C THR A 429 -3.33 -48.25 -7.31
N HIS A 430 -2.04 -48.34 -7.01
CA HIS A 430 -0.99 -48.64 -7.99
C HIS A 430 0.02 -49.62 -7.39
N PRO A 431 -0.18 -50.94 -7.58
CA PRO A 431 0.80 -51.93 -7.17
C PRO A 431 2.06 -51.84 -8.04
N ASN A 432 3.24 -52.11 -7.46
CA ASN A 432 4.54 -52.02 -8.12
C ASN A 432 4.83 -50.63 -8.70
N HIS A 433 4.48 -49.56 -7.98
CA HIS A 433 4.73 -48.18 -8.37
C HIS A 433 5.27 -47.36 -7.21
N GLN A 434 6.12 -46.40 -7.56
CA GLN A 434 6.56 -45.31 -6.69
C GLN A 434 6.06 -43.97 -7.20
N CYS A 435 5.97 -42.95 -6.36
CA CYS A 435 5.67 -41.61 -6.83
C CYS A 435 6.91 -40.95 -7.45
N SER A 436 6.72 -40.19 -8.53
CA SER A 436 7.76 -39.38 -9.16
C SER A 436 8.20 -38.21 -8.28
N TYR A 437 7.31 -37.74 -7.41
CA TYR A 437 7.51 -36.58 -6.55
C TYR A 437 7.02 -36.87 -5.13
N GLU A 438 7.95 -36.89 -4.19
CA GLU A 438 7.68 -37.04 -2.77
C GLU A 438 7.44 -35.66 -2.14
N SER A 439 6.45 -35.56 -1.25
CA SER A 439 6.26 -34.36 -0.41
C SER A 439 7.00 -34.49 0.91
N LYS A 440 6.96 -35.67 1.55
CA LYS A 440 7.55 -35.88 2.88
C LYS A 440 7.90 -37.34 3.13
N ASN A 441 8.99 -37.59 3.86
CA ASN A 441 9.33 -38.90 4.40
C ASN A 441 8.90 -38.99 5.87
N LEU A 442 8.05 -39.96 6.20
CA LEU A 442 7.50 -40.19 7.54
C LEU A 442 8.29 -41.23 8.35
N GLY A 443 9.36 -41.80 7.78
CA GLY A 443 10.25 -42.74 8.45
C GLY A 443 9.70 -44.17 8.50
N ASN A 444 10.25 -44.99 9.39
CA ASN A 444 9.95 -46.42 9.44
C ASN A 444 8.62 -46.69 10.13
N ILE A 445 7.61 -47.06 9.34
CA ILE A 445 6.26 -47.41 9.78
C ILE A 445 5.96 -48.84 9.33
N ALA A 446 5.30 -49.65 10.17
CA ALA A 446 5.22 -51.10 9.97
C ALA A 446 4.20 -51.49 8.89
N THR A 447 3.12 -50.72 8.74
CA THR A 447 2.02 -51.04 7.82
C THR A 447 1.58 -49.83 6.97
N ALA A 448 0.87 -50.09 5.87
CA ALA A 448 0.34 -49.02 5.02
C ALA A 448 -0.77 -48.24 5.74
N GLU A 449 -1.53 -48.91 6.61
CA GLU A 449 -2.58 -48.34 7.45
C GLU A 449 -2.01 -47.35 8.47
N GLU A 450 -0.93 -47.72 9.16
CA GLU A 450 -0.21 -46.82 10.06
C GLU A 450 0.43 -45.66 9.28
N CYS A 451 0.95 -45.93 8.08
CA CYS A 451 1.53 -44.92 7.20
C CYS A 451 0.50 -43.89 6.76
N ALA A 452 -0.70 -44.34 6.37
CA ALA A 452 -1.83 -43.50 6.01
C ALA A 452 -2.32 -42.66 7.20
N SER A 453 -2.40 -43.27 8.38
CA SER A 453 -2.78 -42.57 9.62
C SER A 453 -1.78 -41.47 9.99
N ALA A 454 -0.47 -41.76 9.84
CA ALA A 454 0.59 -40.78 10.06
C ALA A 454 0.56 -39.65 9.02
N ALA A 455 0.32 -39.97 7.75
CA ALA A 455 0.18 -38.99 6.68
C ALA A 455 -1.05 -38.09 6.87
N LEU A 456 -2.14 -38.60 7.46
CA LEU A 456 -3.32 -37.81 7.78
C LEU A 456 -3.07 -36.82 8.93
N ALA A 457 -2.25 -37.21 9.91
CA ALA A 457 -1.92 -36.38 11.07
C ALA A 457 -0.82 -35.33 10.79
N ASP A 458 -0.14 -35.41 9.65
CA ASP A 458 1.02 -34.57 9.34
C ASP A 458 0.69 -33.53 8.24
N SER A 459 0.72 -32.24 8.60
CA SER A 459 0.42 -31.14 7.68
C SER A 459 1.41 -30.98 6.53
N GLY A 460 2.57 -31.64 6.57
CA GLY A 460 3.53 -31.69 5.47
C GLY A 460 3.18 -32.71 4.38
N CYS A 461 2.19 -33.58 4.61
CA CYS A 461 1.69 -34.54 3.63
C CYS A 461 0.52 -33.93 2.86
N THR A 462 0.87 -33.23 1.78
CA THR A 462 -0.10 -32.43 1.00
C THR A 462 -0.94 -33.26 0.04
N GLY A 463 -0.50 -34.47 -0.33
CA GLY A 463 -1.22 -35.35 -1.26
C GLY A 463 -2.35 -36.17 -0.62
N ASN A 464 -2.95 -37.03 -1.45
CA ASN A 464 -4.01 -37.98 -1.08
C ASN A 464 -3.56 -39.45 -1.14
N VAL A 465 -2.31 -39.68 -1.55
CA VAL A 465 -1.70 -41.00 -1.63
C VAL A 465 -0.36 -41.03 -0.89
N ILE A 466 -0.06 -42.19 -0.31
CA ILE A 466 1.23 -42.53 0.28
C ILE A 466 1.92 -43.56 -0.62
N MET A 467 3.24 -43.58 -0.56
CA MET A 467 4.08 -44.60 -1.14
C MET A 467 4.66 -45.44 0.00
N PHE A 468 4.42 -46.76 -0.05
CA PHE A 468 4.77 -47.68 1.04
C PHE A 468 5.51 -48.92 0.51
N PRO A 469 6.61 -49.37 1.13
CA PRO A 469 7.45 -50.41 0.56
C PRO A 469 6.85 -51.78 0.87
N ASN A 470 6.61 -52.59 -0.17
CA ASN A 470 6.01 -53.92 0.00
C ASN A 470 7.05 -54.97 0.42
N GLN A 471 8.30 -54.85 -0.03
CA GLN A 471 9.40 -55.79 0.23
C GLN A 471 10.34 -55.34 1.35
N TYR A 472 10.72 -54.06 1.39
CA TYR A 472 11.76 -53.53 2.28
C TYR A 472 11.19 -52.53 3.28
N LYS A 473 10.61 -53.02 4.38
CA LYS A 473 9.96 -52.17 5.42
C LYS A 473 10.89 -51.11 6.04
N SER A 474 12.21 -51.30 5.94
CA SER A 474 13.22 -50.33 6.39
C SER A 474 13.37 -49.10 5.48
N TRP A 475 12.72 -49.07 4.31
CA TRP A 475 12.74 -47.91 3.40
C TRP A 475 11.76 -46.79 3.81
N GLY A 476 10.83 -47.12 4.70
CA GLY A 476 9.94 -46.17 5.36
C GLY A 476 8.73 -45.73 4.51
N CYS A 477 7.81 -45.06 5.18
CA CYS A 477 6.58 -44.47 4.65
C CYS A 477 6.87 -43.09 4.04
N ARG A 478 6.33 -42.81 2.85
CA ARG A 478 6.46 -41.49 2.23
C ARG A 478 5.12 -40.96 1.74
N CYS A 479 4.94 -39.66 1.89
CA CYS A 479 3.82 -38.93 1.31
C CYS A 479 4.16 -38.54 -0.12
N CYS A 480 3.25 -38.81 -1.04
CA CYS A 480 3.37 -38.32 -2.39
C CYS A 480 2.97 -36.84 -2.41
N LYS A 481 3.53 -36.08 -3.35
CA LYS A 481 3.12 -34.69 -3.56
C LYS A 481 1.75 -34.67 -4.24
N ALA A 482 0.90 -33.71 -3.85
CA ALA A 482 -0.46 -33.58 -4.36
C ALA A 482 -0.45 -33.29 -5.87
N ILE A 483 -1.30 -34.00 -6.63
CA ILE A 483 -1.36 -33.87 -8.10
C ILE A 483 -1.72 -32.44 -8.55
N ASP A 484 -2.59 -31.76 -7.82
CA ASP A 484 -3.03 -30.38 -8.02
C ASP A 484 -1.94 -29.34 -7.76
N THR A 485 -0.84 -29.75 -7.13
CA THR A 485 0.36 -28.91 -6.94
C THR A 485 1.42 -29.13 -8.02
N MET A 486 1.09 -29.87 -9.09
CA MET A 486 1.96 -30.16 -10.23
C MET A 486 1.43 -29.55 -11.53
N PRO A 487 2.31 -29.27 -12.53
CA PRO A 487 1.88 -29.09 -13.91
C PRO A 487 1.03 -30.29 -14.36
N CYS A 488 0.17 -30.17 -15.37
CA CYS A 488 -0.65 -31.30 -15.86
C CYS A 488 0.18 -32.48 -16.35
N VAL A 489 0.67 -33.27 -15.40
CA VAL A 489 1.40 -34.52 -15.59
C VAL A 489 0.39 -35.64 -15.68
N THR A 490 0.61 -36.56 -16.61
CA THR A 490 -0.26 -37.73 -16.75
C THR A 490 -0.09 -38.67 -15.55
N GLU A 491 -1.03 -39.59 -15.36
CA GLU A 491 -0.95 -40.61 -14.30
C GLU A 491 0.33 -41.46 -14.44
N GLU A 492 0.75 -41.73 -15.69
CA GLU A 492 2.01 -42.44 -16.00
C GLU A 492 3.27 -41.62 -15.65
N GLN A 493 3.15 -40.28 -15.56
CA GLN A 493 4.24 -39.40 -15.14
C GLN A 493 4.25 -39.18 -13.62
N LEU A 494 3.15 -39.45 -12.92
CA LEU A 494 3.04 -39.35 -11.47
C LEU A 494 3.56 -40.60 -10.76
N TYR A 495 3.36 -41.76 -11.38
CA TYR A 495 3.72 -43.04 -10.82
C TYR A 495 4.69 -43.76 -11.75
N ILE A 496 5.91 -44.00 -11.26
CA ILE A 496 6.95 -44.72 -12.00
C ILE A 496 6.92 -46.17 -11.53
N GLY A 497 6.94 -47.11 -12.48
CA GLY A 497 7.01 -48.53 -12.17
C GLY A 497 8.20 -48.86 -11.26
N HIS A 498 7.92 -49.50 -10.13
CA HIS A 498 8.92 -49.91 -9.15
C HIS A 498 8.42 -51.12 -8.33
N GLU A 499 9.07 -52.28 -8.50
CA GLU A 499 8.61 -53.57 -7.94
C GLU A 499 8.56 -53.65 -6.41
N SER A 500 9.34 -52.83 -5.70
CA SER A 500 9.38 -52.84 -4.22
C SER A 500 8.50 -51.79 -3.53
N TRP A 501 7.75 -50.99 -4.28
CA TRP A 501 6.87 -49.94 -3.74
C TRP A 501 5.44 -50.13 -4.26
N ASP A 502 4.47 -49.75 -3.44
CA ASP A 502 3.08 -49.64 -3.83
C ASP A 502 2.55 -48.24 -3.43
N ILE A 503 1.58 -47.74 -4.20
CA ILE A 503 0.87 -46.50 -3.88
C ILE A 503 -0.47 -46.83 -3.23
N TYR A 504 -0.71 -46.25 -2.06
CA TYR A 504 -1.97 -46.38 -1.35
C TYR A 504 -2.68 -45.04 -1.23
N GLN A 505 -3.95 -45.01 -1.61
CA GLN A 505 -4.82 -43.85 -1.42
C GLN A 505 -5.41 -43.84 -0.02
N TYR A 506 -5.25 -42.72 0.70
CA TYR A 506 -5.75 -42.52 2.06
C TYR A 506 -6.76 -41.37 2.18
N LYS A 507 -6.90 -40.55 1.13
CA LYS A 507 -7.99 -39.57 0.97
C LYS A 507 -8.68 -39.77 -0.38
N THR A 508 -10.00 -39.77 -0.38
CA THR A 508 -10.80 -39.76 -1.61
C THR A 508 -11.38 -38.37 -1.82
N PRO A 509 -11.02 -37.72 -2.91
CA PRO A 509 -11.58 -36.41 -3.25
C PRO A 509 -12.99 -36.55 -3.84
N ASP A 510 -13.88 -35.63 -3.51
CA ASP A 510 -15.27 -35.67 -3.98
C ASP A 510 -15.39 -35.31 -5.47
N VAL A 511 -14.42 -34.55 -6.02
CA VAL A 511 -14.33 -34.21 -7.45
C VAL A 511 -12.90 -34.39 -7.95
N LYS A 512 -12.69 -35.19 -9.02
CA LYS A 512 -11.38 -35.36 -9.65
C LYS A 512 -10.94 -34.05 -10.33
N PRO A 513 -9.68 -33.60 -10.17
CA PRO A 513 -9.18 -32.40 -10.79
C PRO A 513 -9.22 -32.63 -12.29
N THR A 514 -9.53 -31.58 -13.02
CA THR A 514 -9.47 -31.60 -14.47
C THR A 514 -8.26 -30.81 -14.92
N CYS A 515 -7.65 -31.28 -16.01
CA CYS A 515 -6.58 -30.56 -16.66
C CYS A 515 -7.19 -29.69 -17.75
N SER A 516 -7.35 -28.40 -17.46
CA SER A 516 -7.78 -27.42 -18.45
C SER A 516 -6.94 -26.16 -18.32
N SER A 517 -6.63 -25.55 -19.46
CA SER A 517 -6.18 -24.16 -19.43
C SER A 517 -7.39 -23.36 -19.00
N THR A 518 -7.29 -22.67 -17.86
CA THR A 518 -8.42 -21.88 -17.39
C THR A 518 -8.58 -20.59 -18.19
N GLY A 519 -7.63 -20.21 -19.06
CA GLY A 519 -7.63 -18.90 -19.73
C GLY A 519 -7.39 -17.71 -18.77
N LEU A 520 -7.57 -17.91 -17.46
CA LEU A 520 -7.64 -16.86 -16.44
C LEU A 520 -6.35 -16.06 -16.30
N PRO A 521 -5.13 -16.66 -16.28
CA PRO A 521 -3.91 -15.87 -16.24
C PRO A 521 -3.80 -14.91 -17.43
N MET A 522 -4.17 -15.36 -18.64
CA MET A 522 -4.16 -14.52 -19.84
C MET A 522 -5.27 -13.46 -19.78
N SER A 523 -6.45 -13.80 -19.29
CA SER A 523 -7.53 -12.83 -19.07
C SER A 523 -7.12 -11.75 -18.05
N TRP A 524 -6.44 -12.10 -16.96
CA TRP A 524 -5.88 -11.13 -16.00
C TRP A 524 -4.82 -10.24 -16.62
N PHE A 525 -3.94 -10.80 -17.47
CA PHE A 525 -2.96 -10.01 -18.20
C PHE A 525 -3.64 -8.98 -19.10
N LEU A 526 -4.66 -9.39 -19.86
CA LEU A 526 -5.41 -8.48 -20.73
C LEU A 526 -6.26 -7.47 -19.94
N PHE A 527 -6.77 -7.84 -18.76
CA PHE A 527 -7.37 -6.88 -17.83
C PHE A 527 -6.38 -5.78 -17.45
N ASN A 528 -5.14 -6.14 -17.08
CA ASN A 528 -4.10 -5.17 -16.78
C ASN A 528 -3.80 -4.28 -17.99
N VAL A 529 -3.70 -4.87 -19.19
CA VAL A 529 -3.51 -4.11 -20.43
C VAL A 529 -4.65 -3.12 -20.64
N GLU A 530 -5.90 -3.54 -20.47
CA GLU A 530 -7.09 -2.67 -20.64
C GLU A 530 -7.09 -1.52 -19.62
N LEU A 531 -6.80 -1.78 -18.34
CA LEU A 531 -6.71 -0.74 -17.31
C LEU A 531 -5.58 0.27 -17.61
N MET A 532 -4.44 -0.24 -18.07
CA MET A 532 -3.28 0.55 -18.45
C MET A 532 -3.46 1.31 -19.77
N THR A 533 -4.52 1.02 -20.52
CA THR A 533 -4.83 1.68 -21.79
C THR A 533 -5.72 2.91 -21.55
N PRO A 534 -5.34 4.11 -22.05
CA PRO A 534 -6.22 5.27 -22.02
C PRO A 534 -7.55 4.97 -22.74
N VAL A 535 -8.67 5.52 -22.26
CA VAL A 535 -10.00 5.30 -22.88
C VAL A 535 -9.96 5.64 -24.38
N GLY A 536 -10.42 4.71 -25.21
CA GLY A 536 -10.46 4.88 -26.67
C GLY A 536 -9.10 4.76 -27.38
N SER A 537 -8.01 4.52 -26.66
CA SER A 537 -6.69 4.33 -27.27
C SER A 537 -6.53 2.92 -27.86
N SER A 538 -5.82 2.85 -28.99
CA SER A 538 -5.28 1.62 -29.57
C SER A 538 -3.80 1.44 -29.25
N ILE A 539 -3.25 2.22 -28.32
CA ILE A 539 -1.87 2.16 -27.87
C ILE A 539 -1.84 2.06 -26.35
N VAL A 540 -1.02 1.13 -25.86
CA VAL A 540 -0.70 0.93 -24.44
C VAL A 540 0.81 0.99 -24.24
N LYS A 541 1.26 1.34 -23.03
CA LYS A 541 2.68 1.29 -22.66
C LYS A 541 3.02 0.00 -21.92
N PHE A 542 3.98 -0.74 -22.46
CA PHE A 542 4.65 -1.84 -21.76
C PHE A 542 5.89 -1.31 -21.04
N TYR A 543 6.23 -1.92 -19.92
CA TYR A 543 7.36 -1.56 -19.06
C TYR A 543 8.35 -2.72 -19.02
N GLU A 544 9.65 -2.45 -19.12
CA GLU A 544 10.64 -3.53 -19.20
C GLU A 544 11.94 -3.24 -18.46
N ASN A 545 12.57 -4.34 -18.04
CA ASN A 545 13.98 -4.43 -17.65
C ASN A 545 14.35 -3.31 -16.67
N GLU A 546 13.75 -3.32 -15.49
CA GLU A 546 14.09 -2.34 -14.47
C GLU A 546 15.55 -2.49 -14.05
N VAL A 547 16.32 -1.43 -14.27
CA VAL A 547 17.72 -1.35 -13.82
C VAL A 547 17.91 -0.08 -13.02
N ASN A 548 18.42 -0.22 -11.78
CA ASN A 548 18.66 0.90 -10.86
C ASN A 548 17.40 1.75 -10.59
N GLY A 549 16.25 1.11 -10.39
CA GLY A 549 14.99 1.79 -10.09
C GLY A 549 14.29 2.42 -11.30
N LYS A 550 14.59 1.97 -12.52
CA LYS A 550 14.07 2.58 -13.77
C LYS A 550 13.72 1.51 -14.81
N ALA A 551 12.43 1.31 -15.06
CA ALA A 551 11.92 0.45 -16.14
C ALA A 551 11.76 1.22 -17.45
N LYS A 552 12.29 0.71 -18.57
CA LYS A 552 12.05 1.29 -19.92
C LYS A 552 10.58 1.17 -20.30
N THR A 553 10.13 1.93 -21.29
CA THR A 553 8.74 1.89 -21.77
C THR A 553 8.71 1.71 -23.27
N TYR A 554 7.75 0.91 -23.76
CA TYR A 554 7.53 0.61 -25.17
C TYR A 554 6.06 0.80 -25.50
N GLU A 555 5.76 1.41 -26.64
CA GLU A 555 4.39 1.52 -27.13
C GLU A 555 4.01 0.24 -27.86
N VAL A 556 2.85 -0.32 -27.52
CA VAL A 556 2.28 -1.54 -28.09
C VAL A 556 0.93 -1.17 -28.68
N SER A 557 0.72 -1.53 -29.94
CA SER A 557 -0.58 -1.31 -30.60
C SER A 557 -1.56 -2.43 -30.25
N LEU A 558 -2.83 -2.10 -30.17
CA LEU A 558 -3.93 -2.98 -29.79
C LEU A 558 -4.92 -3.11 -30.95
N GLY A 559 -5.36 -4.33 -31.22
CA GLY A 559 -6.59 -4.59 -31.96
C GLY A 559 -7.75 -4.87 -31.00
N ARG A 560 -8.97 -4.57 -31.44
CA ARG A 560 -10.19 -4.92 -30.71
C ARG A 560 -11.17 -5.66 -31.60
N ASP A 561 -11.92 -6.59 -31.01
CA ASP A 561 -13.03 -7.27 -31.68
C ASP A 561 -14.31 -6.42 -31.69
N ALA A 562 -15.39 -6.97 -32.24
CA ALA A 562 -16.70 -6.31 -32.33
C ALA A 562 -17.34 -6.02 -30.95
N GLN A 563 -16.91 -6.71 -29.90
CA GLN A 563 -17.32 -6.51 -28.51
C GLN A 563 -16.38 -5.53 -27.77
N GLY A 564 -15.39 -4.97 -28.47
CA GLY A 564 -14.41 -4.03 -27.91
C GLY A 564 -13.36 -4.69 -27.01
N ARG A 565 -13.22 -6.02 -27.03
CA ARG A 565 -12.21 -6.77 -26.27
C ARG A 565 -10.88 -6.75 -27.02
N ILE A 566 -9.76 -6.80 -26.30
CA ILE A 566 -8.43 -6.82 -26.93
C ILE A 566 -8.24 -8.18 -27.59
N ASN A 567 -8.21 -8.23 -28.92
CA ASN A 567 -8.01 -9.47 -29.68
C ASN A 567 -6.64 -9.54 -30.36
N MET A 568 -5.85 -8.47 -30.28
CA MET A 568 -4.52 -8.41 -30.89
C MET A 568 -3.59 -7.47 -30.13
N LEU A 569 -2.32 -7.87 -29.96
CA LEU A 569 -1.23 -7.03 -29.49
C LEU A 569 -0.10 -7.02 -30.53
N GLN A 570 0.30 -5.84 -31.01
CA GLN A 570 1.46 -5.70 -31.88
C GLN A 570 2.66 -5.23 -31.05
N ILE A 571 3.57 -6.17 -30.75
CA ILE A 571 4.73 -5.92 -29.89
C ILE A 571 6.01 -6.00 -30.73
N ALA A 572 6.86 -4.97 -30.61
CA ALA A 572 8.16 -4.96 -31.27
C ALA A 572 8.98 -6.21 -30.88
N ASN A 573 9.61 -6.86 -31.86
CA ASN A 573 10.37 -8.11 -31.75
C ASN A 573 9.56 -9.39 -31.42
N CYS A 574 8.32 -9.28 -30.92
CA CYS A 574 7.46 -10.46 -30.71
C CYS A 574 6.50 -10.69 -31.89
N GLY A 575 6.21 -9.67 -32.69
CA GLY A 575 5.22 -9.74 -33.76
C GLY A 575 3.80 -9.48 -33.27
N THR A 576 2.82 -9.97 -34.03
CA THR A 576 1.40 -9.91 -33.67
C THR A 576 1.06 -11.06 -32.75
N ILE A 577 0.44 -10.76 -31.61
CA ILE A 577 -0.14 -11.76 -30.71
C ILE A 577 -1.65 -11.73 -30.88
N ASP A 578 -2.21 -12.80 -31.41
CA ASP A 578 -3.65 -12.94 -31.62
C ASP A 578 -4.30 -13.64 -30.43
N ILE A 579 -5.48 -13.17 -30.04
CA ILE A 579 -6.24 -13.64 -28.87
C ILE A 579 -7.68 -13.91 -29.29
N THR A 580 -8.22 -15.07 -28.88
CA THR A 580 -9.66 -15.38 -28.98
C THR A 580 -10.24 -15.60 -27.60
N TYR A 581 -11.57 -15.51 -27.52
CA TYR A 581 -12.32 -15.65 -26.28
C TYR A 581 -13.43 -16.69 -26.44
N SER A 582 -13.70 -17.41 -25.37
CA SER A 582 -14.85 -18.30 -25.22
C SER A 582 -16.13 -17.50 -24.96
N GLN A 583 -17.26 -18.21 -24.85
CA GLN A 583 -18.58 -17.60 -24.64
C GLN A 583 -18.74 -16.94 -23.27
N ASP A 584 -17.97 -17.39 -22.27
CA ASP A 584 -17.89 -16.84 -20.91
C ASP A 584 -16.90 -15.66 -20.80
N TYR A 585 -16.40 -15.15 -21.94
CA TYR A 585 -15.49 -14.00 -22.01
C TYR A 585 -14.09 -14.25 -21.43
N ILE A 586 -13.75 -15.50 -21.14
CA ILE A 586 -12.40 -15.93 -20.80
C ILE A 586 -11.59 -16.15 -22.08
N VAL A 587 -10.26 -15.97 -22.01
CA VAL A 587 -9.37 -16.21 -23.15
C VAL A 587 -9.38 -17.71 -23.50
N ASP A 588 -9.64 -18.01 -24.76
CA ASP A 588 -9.78 -19.36 -25.31
C ASP A 588 -8.61 -19.78 -26.19
N SER A 589 -7.89 -18.81 -26.78
CA SER A 589 -6.61 -19.07 -27.42
C SER A 589 -5.72 -17.84 -27.41
N VAL A 590 -4.40 -18.09 -27.44
CA VAL A 590 -3.36 -17.07 -27.64
C VAL A 590 -2.31 -17.64 -28.60
N SER A 591 -1.81 -16.81 -29.51
CA SER A 591 -0.77 -17.23 -30.46
C SER A 591 0.52 -17.67 -29.75
N GLU A 592 1.22 -18.63 -30.36
CA GLU A 592 2.39 -19.29 -29.77
C GLU A 592 3.53 -18.31 -29.44
N ASN A 593 3.75 -17.28 -30.23
CA ASN A 593 4.80 -16.29 -29.97
C ASN A 593 4.63 -15.51 -28.64
N ALA A 594 3.50 -15.61 -27.93
CA ALA A 594 3.30 -14.99 -26.63
C ALA A 594 4.23 -15.53 -25.53
N TRP A 595 4.46 -16.85 -25.45
CA TRP A 595 5.29 -17.45 -24.39
C TRP A 595 6.79 -17.19 -24.61
N THR A 596 7.20 -16.89 -25.83
CA THR A 596 8.58 -16.50 -26.18
C THR A 596 8.78 -14.98 -26.26
N CYS A 597 7.72 -14.19 -26.11
CA CYS A 597 7.80 -12.74 -26.35
C CYS A 597 8.77 -12.07 -25.38
N PHE A 598 9.84 -11.48 -25.90
CA PHE A 598 10.88 -10.82 -25.12
C PHE A 598 11.36 -9.55 -25.83
N ILE A 599 11.36 -8.42 -25.12
CA ILE A 599 11.94 -7.18 -25.60
C ILE A 599 13.35 -7.06 -25.00
N PRO A 600 14.41 -7.12 -25.83
CA PRO A 600 15.77 -7.08 -25.31
C PRO A 600 16.08 -5.72 -24.64
N PRO A 601 16.91 -5.73 -23.59
CA PRO A 601 17.42 -4.49 -23.03
C PRO A 601 18.35 -3.82 -24.04
N GLU A 602 17.89 -2.76 -24.72
CA GLU A 602 18.77 -1.95 -25.59
C GLU A 602 19.99 -1.34 -24.88
#